data_AF-A0A1I1QM24-F1
#
_entry.id   AF-A0A1I1QM24-F1
#
_cell.length_a   1.000
_cell.length_b   1.000
_cell.length_c   1.000
_cell.angle_alpha   90.00
_cell.angle_beta   90.00
_cell.angle_gamma   90.00
#
_symmetry.space_group_name_H-M   'P 1'
#
loop_
_entity.id
_entity.type
_entity.pdbx_description
1 polymer ?
#
loop_
_entity_poly.entity_id
_entity_poly.type
_entity_poly.pdbx_seq_one_letter_code
_entity_poly.pdbx_strand_id
1 'polypeptide(L)'
;MTRNGRVRAATGSARENMWRAAQVVGPYAVTARDSATHYAHQAGAYLKPRAQRMALQARMNYDTHLAPRMGQMRQSLPEGMDRAATRAAERARIAARRARETTGPRIEYARATVGPAREEAAARSAAAMAAFRGGVTAREITRLARRKQRRARAGRMVKWLGLGTLVSGGALAAWRWWERQTNPDWLVEPAPPTEVAETSGTAEESEAVDGVPMEGRAAAEDKPQS
;
A
#
# COMPACT_ATOMS: atom_id res chain seq x y z
N MET A 1 -40.78 23.92 -8.86
CA MET A 1 -39.68 23.73 -7.88
C MET A 1 -38.44 23.19 -8.58
N THR A 2 -37.31 23.89 -8.53
CA THR A 2 -36.09 23.47 -9.23
C THR A 2 -35.33 22.40 -8.43
N ARG A 3 -34.62 21.51 -9.13
CA ARG A 3 -33.77 20.44 -8.56
C ARG A 3 -32.77 20.98 -7.53
N ASN A 4 -32.23 22.17 -7.77
CA ASN A 4 -31.29 22.85 -6.86
C ASN A 4 -31.94 23.29 -5.54
N GLY A 5 -33.22 23.68 -5.54
CA GLY A 5 -33.94 24.05 -4.31
C GLY A 5 -34.17 22.85 -3.38
N ARG A 6 -34.44 21.66 -3.93
CA ARG A 6 -34.58 20.42 -3.14
C ARG A 6 -33.25 19.95 -2.54
N VAL A 7 -32.16 20.06 -3.28
CA VAL A 7 -30.82 19.73 -2.75
C VAL A 7 -30.45 20.69 -1.62
N ARG A 8 -30.68 21.99 -1.79
CA ARG A 8 -30.37 23.00 -0.77
C ARG A 8 -31.23 22.85 0.50
N ALA A 9 -32.52 22.50 0.35
CA ALA A 9 -33.42 22.19 1.46
C ALA A 9 -33.08 20.87 2.16
N ALA A 10 -32.67 19.84 1.41
CA ALA A 10 -32.19 18.58 1.97
C ALA A 10 -30.88 18.75 2.74
N THR A 11 -29.96 19.58 2.24
CA THR A 11 -28.73 19.92 2.99
C THR A 11 -29.01 20.77 4.22
N GLY A 12 -29.98 21.69 4.16
CA GLY A 12 -30.40 22.51 5.30
C GLY A 12 -31.02 21.67 6.43
N SER A 13 -31.96 20.77 6.09
CA SER A 13 -32.58 19.87 7.06
C SER A 13 -31.61 18.82 7.61
N ALA A 14 -30.66 18.33 6.81
CA ALA A 14 -29.59 17.45 7.29
C ALA A 14 -28.67 18.16 8.30
N ARG A 15 -28.34 19.43 8.06
CA ARG A 15 -27.52 20.24 8.98
C ARG A 15 -28.24 20.50 10.30
N GLU A 16 -29.53 20.83 10.24
CA GLU A 16 -30.38 21.07 11.41
C GLU A 16 -30.51 19.81 12.28
N ASN A 17 -30.74 18.65 11.65
CA ASN A 17 -30.82 17.37 12.35
C ASN A 17 -29.49 16.94 12.96
N MET A 18 -28.36 17.25 12.31
CA MET A 18 -27.03 17.01 12.86
C MET A 18 -26.75 17.85 14.10
N TRP A 19 -27.12 19.14 14.09
CA TRP A 19 -27.01 20.03 15.25
C TRP A 19 -27.85 19.54 16.42
N ARG A 20 -29.10 19.15 16.15
CA ARG A 20 -30.01 18.62 17.19
C ARG A 20 -29.53 17.29 17.75
N ALA A 21 -28.99 16.40 16.92
CA ALA A 21 -28.37 15.15 17.36
C ALA A 21 -27.07 15.41 18.16
N ALA A 22 -26.25 16.37 17.75
CA ALA A 22 -25.04 16.74 18.47
C ALA A 22 -25.35 17.32 19.85
N GLN A 23 -26.44 18.08 19.99
CA GLN A 23 -26.86 18.65 21.27
C GLN A 23 -27.37 17.58 22.25
N VAL A 24 -28.03 16.54 21.73
CA VAL A 24 -28.47 15.38 22.52
C VAL A 24 -27.30 14.45 22.87
N VAL A 25 -26.30 14.33 21.99
CA VAL A 25 -25.14 13.44 22.17
C VAL A 25 -23.99 14.11 22.93
N GLY A 26 -23.93 15.44 22.97
CA GLY A 26 -22.89 16.24 23.61
C GLY A 26 -22.51 15.77 25.03
N PRO A 27 -23.48 15.60 25.95
CA PRO A 27 -23.20 15.12 27.30
C PRO A 27 -22.55 13.72 27.33
N TYR A 28 -22.98 12.81 26.45
CA TYR A 28 -22.45 11.45 26.41
C TYR A 28 -21.08 11.35 25.74
N ALA A 29 -20.81 12.16 24.72
CA ALA A 29 -19.50 12.23 24.11
C ALA A 29 -18.42 12.71 25.09
N VAL A 30 -18.78 13.64 25.99
CA VAL A 30 -17.92 14.10 27.09
C VAL A 30 -17.65 12.94 28.05
N THR A 31 -18.68 12.24 28.54
CA THR A 31 -18.47 11.09 29.45
C THR A 31 -17.63 9.95 28.85
N ALA A 32 -17.78 9.68 27.54
CA ALA A 32 -16.98 8.68 26.86
C ALA A 32 -15.51 9.09 26.77
N ARG A 33 -15.24 10.37 26.48
CA ARG A 33 -13.87 10.92 26.51
C ARG A 33 -13.26 10.81 27.90
N ASP A 34 -14.02 11.14 28.94
CA ASP A 34 -13.55 11.09 30.33
C ASP A 34 -13.28 9.65 30.78
N SER A 35 -14.09 8.68 30.34
CA SER A 35 -13.80 7.27 30.57
C SER A 35 -12.52 6.81 29.87
N ALA A 36 -12.28 7.25 28.63
CA ALA A 36 -11.09 6.89 27.87
C ALA A 36 -9.82 7.49 28.47
N THR A 37 -9.86 8.74 28.94
CA THR A 37 -8.73 9.36 29.65
C THR A 37 -8.50 8.66 30.99
N HIS A 38 -9.57 8.32 31.71
CA HIS A 38 -9.49 7.56 32.96
C HIS A 38 -8.81 6.21 32.77
N TYR A 39 -9.23 5.41 31.77
CA TYR A 39 -8.59 4.12 31.48
C TYR A 39 -7.15 4.27 30.99
N ALA A 40 -6.83 5.30 30.22
CA ALA A 40 -5.45 5.56 29.79
C ALA A 40 -4.54 5.90 30.98
N HIS A 41 -5.02 6.72 31.92
CA HIS A 41 -4.30 7.02 33.16
C HIS A 41 -4.14 5.77 34.03
N GLN A 42 -5.19 4.98 34.17
CA GLN A 42 -5.16 3.74 34.94
C GLN A 42 -4.16 2.73 34.34
N ALA A 43 -4.18 2.53 33.03
CA ALA A 43 -3.23 1.68 32.33
C ALA A 43 -1.78 2.17 32.52
N GLY A 44 -1.55 3.48 32.42
CA GLY A 44 -0.25 4.09 32.68
C GLY A 44 0.24 3.86 34.12
N ALA A 45 -0.65 3.98 35.11
CA ALA A 45 -0.35 3.73 36.51
C ALA A 45 0.07 2.28 36.77
N TYR A 46 -0.53 1.30 36.08
CA TYR A 46 -0.15 -0.12 36.19
C TYR A 46 1.12 -0.47 35.42
N LEU A 47 1.28 0.05 34.20
CA LEU A 47 2.40 -0.34 33.32
C LEU A 47 3.71 0.33 33.71
N LYS A 48 3.69 1.59 34.15
CA LYS A 48 4.90 2.35 34.53
C LYS A 48 5.78 1.64 35.58
N PRO A 49 5.26 1.19 36.74
CA PRO A 49 6.09 0.51 37.74
C PRO A 49 6.57 -0.87 37.27
N ARG A 50 5.83 -1.56 36.39
CA ARG A 50 6.27 -2.85 35.82
C ARG A 50 7.42 -2.65 34.83
N ALA A 51 7.33 -1.63 33.98
CA ALA A 51 8.40 -1.25 33.07
C ALA A 51 9.67 -0.83 33.83
N GLN A 52 9.52 -0.06 34.92
CA GLN A 52 10.65 0.29 35.79
C GLN A 52 11.30 -0.94 36.43
N ARG A 53 10.50 -1.88 36.97
CA ARG A 53 11.02 -3.13 37.53
C ARG A 53 11.77 -3.97 36.50
N MET A 54 11.21 -4.12 35.29
CA MET A 54 11.89 -4.83 34.21
C MET A 54 13.20 -4.16 33.80
N ALA A 55 13.24 -2.82 33.76
CA ALA A 55 14.47 -2.09 33.48
C ALA A 55 15.53 -2.29 34.57
N LEU A 56 15.13 -2.31 35.85
CA LEU A 56 16.03 -2.61 36.96
C LEU A 56 16.54 -4.05 36.91
N GLN A 57 15.66 -5.01 36.63
CA GLN A 57 16.03 -6.42 36.48
C GLN A 57 17.01 -6.62 35.32
N ALA A 58 16.81 -5.95 34.19
CA ALA A 58 17.74 -5.99 33.07
C ALA A 58 19.12 -5.43 33.44
N ARG A 59 19.18 -4.37 34.26
CA ARG A 59 20.44 -3.83 34.80
C ARG A 59 21.13 -4.82 35.72
N MET A 60 20.41 -5.39 36.67
CA MET A 60 20.97 -6.41 37.58
C MET A 60 21.53 -7.59 36.79
N ASN A 61 20.78 -8.12 35.81
CA ASN A 61 21.24 -9.21 34.96
C ASN A 61 22.49 -8.84 34.16
N TYR A 62 22.58 -7.59 33.69
CA TYR A 62 23.78 -7.08 33.03
C TYR A 62 24.96 -7.02 34.00
N ASP A 63 24.77 -6.48 35.19
CA ASP A 63 25.81 -6.34 36.21
C ASP A 63 26.31 -7.70 36.71
N THR A 64 25.42 -8.69 36.87
CA THR A 64 25.79 -10.04 37.32
C THR A 64 26.51 -10.85 36.26
N HIS A 65 26.07 -10.82 35.00
CA HIS A 65 26.57 -11.77 33.98
C HIS A 65 27.44 -11.13 32.91
N LEU A 66 27.13 -9.90 32.48
CA LEU A 66 27.79 -9.26 31.35
C LEU A 66 28.95 -8.36 31.78
N ALA A 67 28.78 -7.58 32.85
CA ALA A 67 29.83 -6.70 33.36
C ALA A 67 31.14 -7.42 33.71
N PRO A 68 31.15 -8.55 34.46
CA PRO A 68 32.40 -9.26 34.78
C PRO A 68 33.06 -9.88 33.55
N ARG A 69 32.27 -10.43 32.62
CA ARG A 69 32.79 -10.99 31.35
C ARG A 69 33.43 -9.92 30.48
N MET A 70 32.80 -8.75 30.40
CA MET A 70 33.37 -7.59 29.69
C MET A 70 34.67 -7.13 30.34
N GLY A 71 34.76 -7.12 31.68
CA GLY A 71 35.99 -6.80 32.40
C GLY A 71 37.14 -7.76 32.08
N GLN A 72 36.87 -9.06 32.01
CA GLN A 72 37.87 -10.07 31.63
C GLN A 72 38.34 -9.90 30.18
N MET A 73 37.40 -9.69 29.24
CA MET A 73 37.75 -9.44 27.84
C MET A 73 38.61 -8.18 27.69
N ARG A 74 38.33 -7.12 28.44
CA ARG A 74 39.14 -5.89 28.42
C ARG A 74 40.60 -6.09 28.79
N GLN A 75 40.90 -7.00 29.73
CA GLN A 75 42.28 -7.31 30.11
C GLN A 75 43.07 -8.00 28.99
N SER A 76 42.36 -8.69 28.08
CA SER A 76 42.95 -9.36 26.90
C SER A 76 42.92 -8.53 25.61
N LEU A 77 42.33 -7.34 25.63
CA LEU A 77 42.10 -6.54 24.42
C LEU A 77 43.32 -5.68 24.07
N PRO A 78 43.68 -5.54 22.77
CA PRO A 78 44.75 -4.64 22.34
C PRO A 78 44.48 -3.19 22.76
N GLU A 79 45.54 -2.49 23.18
CA GLU A 79 45.45 -1.09 23.58
C GLU A 79 44.88 -0.22 22.44
N GLY A 80 43.71 0.37 22.69
CA GLY A 80 43.00 1.23 21.73
C GLY A 80 41.61 0.75 21.33
N MET A 81 41.34 -0.56 21.39
CA MET A 81 40.01 -1.11 21.08
C MET A 81 38.95 -0.63 22.09
N ASP A 82 39.31 -0.55 23.38
CA ASP A 82 38.43 0.00 24.42
C ASP A 82 38.09 1.48 24.18
N ARG A 83 39.06 2.29 23.72
CA ARG A 83 38.82 3.71 23.40
C ARG A 83 37.94 3.88 22.16
N ALA A 84 37.99 2.93 21.22
CA ALA A 84 37.10 2.92 20.06
C ALA A 84 35.68 2.51 20.47
N ALA A 85 35.55 1.51 21.35
CA ALA A 85 34.26 1.06 21.88
C ALA A 85 33.57 2.15 22.70
N THR A 86 34.28 2.87 23.57
CA THR A 86 33.71 3.99 24.34
C THR A 86 33.26 5.14 23.44
N ARG A 87 34.07 5.51 22.43
CA ARG A 87 33.69 6.51 21.42
C ARG A 87 32.47 6.09 20.59
N ALA A 88 32.36 4.81 20.24
CA ALA A 88 31.19 4.27 19.54
C ALA A 88 29.93 4.34 20.41
N ALA A 89 30.05 3.96 21.69
CA ALA A 89 28.94 4.06 22.65
C ALA A 89 28.50 5.52 22.88
N GLU A 90 29.43 6.46 22.94
CA GLU A 90 29.13 7.88 23.08
C GLU A 90 28.40 8.43 21.83
N ARG A 91 28.88 8.09 20.62
CA ARG A 91 28.19 8.44 19.37
C ARG A 91 26.79 7.85 19.31
N ALA A 92 26.60 6.60 19.76
CA ALA A 92 25.28 5.97 19.82
C ALA A 92 24.34 6.71 20.79
N ARG A 93 24.84 7.15 21.96
CA ARG A 93 24.05 7.97 22.91
C ARG A 93 23.66 9.32 22.33
N ILE A 94 24.58 10.00 21.65
CA ILE A 94 24.32 11.28 20.97
C ILE A 94 23.30 11.08 19.84
N ALA A 95 23.45 10.03 19.02
CA ALA A 95 22.50 9.71 17.96
C ALA A 95 21.11 9.39 18.51
N ALA A 96 21.02 8.63 19.59
CA ALA A 96 19.74 8.33 20.26
C ALA A 96 19.09 9.60 20.84
N ARG A 97 19.88 10.51 21.41
CA ARG A 97 19.38 11.79 21.92
C ARG A 97 18.87 12.67 20.78
N ARG A 98 19.65 12.84 19.72
CA ARG A 98 19.24 13.57 18.50
C ARG A 98 18.01 12.95 17.85
N ALA A 99 17.91 11.62 17.81
CA ALA A 99 16.73 10.93 17.30
C ALA A 99 15.50 11.25 18.15
N ARG A 100 15.60 11.30 19.48
CA ARG A 100 14.52 11.73 20.37
C ARG A 100 14.13 13.19 20.14
N GLU A 101 15.11 14.08 20.04
CA GLU A 101 14.88 15.51 19.77
C GLU A 101 14.21 15.73 18.40
N THR A 102 14.58 14.93 17.39
CA THR A 102 13.99 15.00 16.04
C THR A 102 12.59 14.37 15.98
N THR A 103 12.36 13.29 16.74
CA THR A 103 11.09 12.55 16.71
C THR A 103 10.04 13.11 17.65
N GLY A 104 10.43 13.76 18.75
CA GLY A 104 9.51 14.38 19.71
C GLY A 104 8.48 15.30 19.04
N PRO A 105 8.92 16.35 18.33
CA PRO A 105 8.02 17.27 17.63
C PRO A 105 7.18 16.59 16.54
N ARG A 106 7.71 15.55 15.88
CA ARG A 106 6.98 14.79 14.85
C ARG A 106 5.86 13.95 15.45
N ILE A 107 6.09 13.36 16.63
CA ILE A 107 5.08 12.60 17.36
C ILE A 107 4.00 13.54 17.88
N GLU A 108 4.38 14.73 18.37
CA GLU A 108 3.43 15.75 18.81
C GLU A 108 2.60 16.31 17.65
N TYR A 109 3.25 16.62 16.53
CA TYR A 109 2.58 17.05 15.31
C TYR A 109 1.66 15.97 14.75
N ALA A 110 2.10 14.71 14.69
CA ALA A 110 1.25 13.57 14.31
C ALA A 110 0.05 13.42 15.25
N ARG A 111 0.26 13.62 16.56
CA ARG A 111 -0.83 13.59 17.55
C ARG A 111 -1.82 14.75 17.34
N ALA A 112 -1.35 15.92 16.93
CA ALA A 112 -2.17 17.07 16.62
C ALA A 112 -2.94 16.92 15.29
N THR A 113 -2.31 16.39 14.24
CA THR A 113 -2.93 16.16 12.93
C THR A 113 -3.90 14.99 12.88
N VAL A 114 -3.85 14.10 13.87
CA VAL A 114 -4.85 13.03 14.06
C VAL A 114 -6.21 13.58 14.54
N GLY A 115 -6.33 14.87 14.87
CA GLY A 115 -7.59 15.55 15.22
C GLY A 115 -8.80 15.15 14.36
N PRO A 116 -8.79 15.40 13.04
CA PRO A 116 -9.90 15.04 12.15
C PRO A 116 -10.19 13.53 12.09
N ALA A 117 -9.16 12.67 12.10
CA ALA A 117 -9.37 11.23 12.15
C ALA A 117 -10.00 10.77 13.48
N ARG A 118 -9.66 11.45 14.57
CA ARG A 118 -10.25 11.24 15.90
C ARG A 118 -11.69 11.73 15.96
N GLU A 119 -12.00 12.87 15.36
CA GLU A 119 -13.36 13.41 15.24
C GLU A 119 -14.25 12.50 14.39
N GLU A 120 -13.74 12.03 13.26
CA GLU A 120 -14.46 11.06 12.44
C GLU A 120 -14.66 9.71 13.15
N ALA A 121 -13.65 9.23 13.90
CA ALA A 121 -13.77 8.03 14.70
C ALA A 121 -14.80 8.21 15.82
N ALA A 122 -14.83 9.38 16.46
CA ALA A 122 -15.81 9.74 17.48
C ALA A 122 -17.23 9.86 16.90
N ALA A 123 -17.38 10.44 15.71
CA ALA A 123 -18.67 10.50 15.02
C ALA A 123 -19.17 9.11 14.61
N ARG A 124 -18.27 8.24 14.13
CA ARG A 124 -18.59 6.84 13.79
C ARG A 124 -18.92 6.01 15.02
N SER A 125 -18.21 6.19 16.13
CA SER A 125 -18.51 5.48 17.38
C SER A 125 -19.81 5.98 18.02
N ALA A 126 -20.09 7.28 17.99
CA ALA A 126 -21.36 7.84 18.42
C ALA A 126 -22.53 7.30 17.57
N ALA A 127 -22.37 7.23 16.24
CA ALA A 127 -23.36 6.63 15.35
C ALA A 127 -23.55 5.11 15.63
N ALA A 128 -22.47 4.39 15.93
CA ALA A 128 -22.55 2.98 16.32
C ALA A 128 -23.29 2.79 17.65
N MET A 129 -23.01 3.64 18.64
CA MET A 129 -23.71 3.61 19.94
C MET A 129 -25.18 3.98 19.82
N ALA A 130 -25.53 4.93 18.95
CA ALA A 130 -26.93 5.24 18.64
C ALA A 130 -27.64 4.04 17.96
N ALA A 131 -26.94 3.32 17.08
CA ALA A 131 -27.47 2.10 16.46
C ALA A 131 -27.67 0.96 17.48
N PHE A 132 -26.75 0.76 18.42
CA PHE A 132 -26.93 -0.22 19.50
C PHE A 132 -28.12 0.11 20.40
N ARG A 133 -28.39 1.39 20.67
CA ARG A 133 -29.58 1.82 21.42
C ARG A 133 -30.88 1.69 20.64
N GLY A 134 -30.83 1.72 19.31
CA GLY A 134 -32.00 1.54 18.44
C GLY A 134 -32.43 0.09 18.21
N GLY A 135 -31.87 -0.88 18.95
CA GLY A 135 -32.23 -2.30 18.82
C GLY A 135 -31.68 -2.99 17.57
N VAL A 136 -30.60 -2.46 16.97
CA VAL A 136 -29.98 -3.06 15.78
C VAL A 136 -29.24 -4.33 16.17
N THR A 137 -29.62 -5.46 15.57
CA THR A 137 -29.01 -6.75 15.86
C THR A 137 -27.63 -6.89 15.19
N ALA A 138 -26.73 -7.67 15.78
CA ALA A 138 -25.39 -7.91 15.21
C ALA A 138 -25.42 -8.44 13.75
N ARG A 139 -26.51 -9.13 13.39
CA ARG A 139 -26.74 -9.67 12.04
C ARG A 139 -27.01 -8.57 11.01
N GLU A 140 -27.64 -7.47 11.40
CA GLU A 140 -27.89 -6.32 10.53
C GLU A 140 -26.63 -5.49 10.31
N ILE A 141 -25.83 -5.29 11.36
CA ILE A 141 -24.52 -4.62 11.27
C ILE A 141 -23.60 -5.39 10.33
N THR A 142 -23.51 -6.72 10.46
CA THR A 142 -22.69 -7.55 9.58
C THR A 142 -23.22 -7.58 8.15
N ARG A 143 -24.54 -7.60 7.93
CA ARG A 143 -25.14 -7.50 6.59
C ARG A 143 -24.84 -6.15 5.94
N LEU A 144 -24.93 -5.05 6.68
CA LEU A 144 -24.63 -3.71 6.20
C LEU A 144 -23.12 -3.54 5.93
N ALA A 145 -22.27 -4.06 6.79
CA ALA A 145 -20.82 -4.08 6.63
C ALA A 145 -20.41 -4.87 5.38
N ARG A 146 -20.95 -6.08 5.18
CA ARG A 146 -20.72 -6.89 3.96
C ARG A 146 -21.17 -6.16 2.70
N ARG A 147 -22.32 -5.47 2.73
CA ARG A 147 -22.82 -4.69 1.58
C ARG A 147 -21.89 -3.52 1.23
N LYS A 148 -21.42 -2.77 2.23
CA LYS A 148 -20.44 -1.68 2.03
C LYS A 148 -19.08 -2.21 1.57
N GLN A 149 -18.61 -3.33 2.12
CA GLN A 149 -17.34 -3.95 1.74
C GLN A 149 -17.35 -4.40 0.27
N ARG A 150 -18.45 -4.97 -0.21
CA ARG A 150 -18.63 -5.32 -1.64
C ARG A 150 -18.53 -4.09 -2.54
N ARG A 151 -19.19 -2.98 -2.18
CA ARG A 151 -19.12 -1.71 -2.93
C ARG A 151 -17.73 -1.07 -2.90
N ALA A 152 -17.04 -1.14 -1.76
CA ALA A 152 -15.69 -0.61 -1.61
C ALA A 152 -14.63 -1.41 -2.38
N ARG A 153 -14.84 -2.73 -2.56
CA ARG A 153 -14.01 -3.57 -3.44
C ARG A 153 -14.26 -3.24 -4.92
N ALA A 154 -15.52 -3.16 -5.32
CA ALA A 154 -15.89 -2.81 -6.69
C ALA A 154 -15.33 -1.42 -7.09
N GLY A 155 -15.47 -0.41 -6.23
CA GLY A 155 -14.92 0.93 -6.50
C GLY A 155 -13.40 0.99 -6.59
N ARG A 156 -12.68 0.11 -5.86
CA ARG A 156 -11.21 -0.01 -5.98
C ARG A 156 -10.81 -0.68 -7.29
N MET A 157 -11.48 -1.77 -7.68
CA MET A 157 -11.22 -2.43 -8.96
C MET A 157 -11.45 -1.48 -10.13
N VAL A 158 -12.53 -0.68 -10.09
CA VAL A 158 -12.80 0.34 -11.12
C VAL A 158 -11.69 1.39 -11.18
N LYS A 159 -11.17 1.85 -10.03
CA LYS A 159 -10.04 2.80 -10.00
C LYS A 159 -8.76 2.21 -10.60
N TRP A 160 -8.42 0.97 -10.25
CA TRP A 160 -7.23 0.30 -10.78
C TRP A 160 -7.36 -0.02 -12.27
N LEU A 161 -8.55 -0.45 -12.72
CA LEU A 161 -8.84 -0.62 -14.15
C LEU A 161 -8.68 0.71 -14.89
N GLY A 162 -9.28 1.80 -14.38
CA GLY A 162 -9.14 3.11 -15.01
C GLY A 162 -7.70 3.60 -15.10
N LEU A 163 -6.90 3.40 -14.04
CA LEU A 163 -5.48 3.74 -14.05
C LEU A 163 -4.68 2.86 -15.01
N GLY A 164 -4.94 1.54 -15.03
CA GLY A 164 -4.32 0.60 -15.96
C GLY A 164 -4.61 0.96 -17.41
N THR A 165 -5.88 1.26 -17.74
CA THR A 165 -6.27 1.70 -19.08
C THR A 165 -5.57 3.00 -19.48
N LEU A 166 -5.44 3.96 -18.56
CA LEU A 166 -4.74 5.22 -18.83
C LEU A 166 -3.25 4.99 -19.10
N VAL A 167 -2.58 4.15 -18.30
CA VAL A 167 -1.16 3.84 -18.46
C VAL A 167 -0.90 3.05 -19.75
N SER A 168 -1.68 1.99 -19.99
CA SER A 168 -1.55 1.20 -21.22
C SER A 168 -1.89 2.01 -22.47
N GLY A 169 -2.90 2.90 -22.41
CA GLY A 169 -3.23 3.81 -23.50
C GLY A 169 -2.11 4.82 -23.79
N GLY A 170 -1.50 5.39 -22.75
CA GLY A 170 -0.35 6.29 -22.90
C GLY A 170 0.90 5.59 -23.46
N ALA A 171 1.18 4.36 -22.99
CA ALA A 171 2.30 3.56 -23.46
C ALA A 171 2.16 3.17 -24.94
N LEU A 172 0.97 2.74 -25.37
CA LEU A 172 0.71 2.40 -26.77
C LEU A 172 0.80 3.62 -27.69
N ALA A 173 0.32 4.78 -27.25
CA ALA A 173 0.43 6.02 -28.03
C ALA A 173 1.90 6.44 -28.20
N ALA A 174 2.70 6.36 -27.13
CA ALA A 174 4.14 6.65 -27.19
C ALA A 174 4.88 5.65 -28.10
N TRP A 175 4.57 4.35 -27.99
CA TRP A 175 5.14 3.31 -28.84
C TRP A 175 4.78 3.50 -30.32
N ARG A 176 3.50 3.76 -30.62
CA ARG A 176 3.02 3.98 -32.00
C ARG A 176 3.62 5.25 -32.62
N TRP A 177 3.85 6.29 -31.82
CA TRP A 177 4.54 7.49 -32.25
C TRP A 177 6.02 7.21 -32.55
N TRP A 178 6.69 6.41 -31.72
CA TRP A 178 8.06 5.99 -31.93
C TRP A 178 8.21 5.08 -33.16
N GLU A 179 7.29 4.13 -33.37
CA GLU A 179 7.27 3.25 -34.54
C GLU A 179 7.15 4.05 -35.84
N ARG A 180 6.31 5.11 -35.85
CA ARG A 180 6.23 6.08 -36.94
C ARG A 180 7.52 6.87 -37.19
N GLN A 181 8.36 7.05 -36.18
CA GLN A 181 9.67 7.70 -36.32
C GLN A 181 10.79 6.72 -36.73
N THR A 182 10.61 5.40 -36.51
CA THR A 182 11.68 4.40 -36.66
C THR A 182 11.58 3.57 -37.94
N ASN A 183 10.40 3.50 -38.57
CA ASN A 183 10.23 3.01 -39.96
C ASN A 183 9.69 4.13 -40.87
N PRO A 184 10.49 5.14 -41.16
CA PRO A 184 10.18 6.06 -42.23
C PRO A 184 10.43 5.35 -43.57
N ASP A 185 9.52 5.52 -44.54
CA ASP A 185 9.53 4.88 -45.87
C ASP A 185 10.79 5.17 -46.73
N TRP A 186 11.81 5.82 -46.16
CA TRP A 186 13.15 5.94 -46.74
C TRP A 186 14.08 4.75 -46.44
N LEU A 187 13.68 3.80 -45.57
CA LEU A 187 14.42 2.55 -45.29
C LEU A 187 13.91 1.33 -46.08
N VAL A 188 12.91 1.54 -46.94
CA VAL A 188 12.56 0.60 -48.00
C VAL A 188 13.04 1.26 -49.28
N GLU A 189 14.11 0.72 -49.85
CA GLU A 189 14.47 1.03 -51.23
C GLU A 189 13.21 0.82 -52.09
N PRO A 190 12.75 1.82 -52.87
CA PRO A 190 11.82 1.53 -53.94
C PRO A 190 12.53 0.51 -54.82
N ALA A 191 12.01 -0.71 -54.87
CA ALA A 191 12.45 -1.70 -55.84
C ALA A 191 12.55 -0.99 -57.20
N PRO A 192 13.68 -1.13 -57.92
CA PRO A 192 13.95 -0.36 -59.13
C PRO A 192 12.75 -0.50 -60.07
N PRO A 193 12.29 0.61 -60.70
CA PRO A 193 11.18 0.56 -61.64
C PRO A 193 11.58 -0.38 -62.78
N THR A 194 11.05 -1.59 -62.75
CA THR A 194 11.13 -2.48 -63.91
C THR A 194 9.94 -2.13 -64.77
N GLU A 195 10.27 -1.38 -65.80
CA GLU A 195 9.40 -0.91 -66.85
C GLU A 195 8.69 -2.09 -67.55
N VAL A 196 7.37 -1.97 -67.63
CA VAL A 196 6.44 -2.46 -68.67
C VAL A 196 6.94 -3.40 -69.79
N ALA A 197 6.22 -4.53 -69.92
CA ALA A 197 5.63 -5.03 -71.18
C ALA A 197 4.38 -5.85 -70.78
N GLU A 198 3.17 -5.29 -70.77
CA GLU A 198 2.23 -5.21 -71.90
C GLU A 198 2.00 -6.52 -72.67
N THR A 199 0.72 -6.95 -72.70
CA THR A 199 0.08 -7.94 -73.61
C THR A 199 0.54 -9.39 -73.42
N SER A 200 -0.31 -10.39 -73.15
CA SER A 200 -1.54 -10.77 -73.87
C SER A 200 -2.29 -11.83 -73.06
N GLY A 201 -3.62 -11.77 -73.03
CA GLY A 201 -4.45 -12.88 -72.53
C GLY A 201 -4.49 -14.04 -73.52
N THR A 202 -4.68 -15.27 -73.00
CA THR A 202 -5.33 -16.47 -73.57
C THR A 202 -5.22 -17.55 -72.49
N ALA A 203 -6.28 -17.81 -71.73
CA ALA A 203 -7.18 -18.96 -71.88
C ALA A 203 -6.54 -20.31 -71.50
N GLU A 204 -7.21 -21.00 -70.56
CA GLU A 204 -7.47 -22.46 -70.53
C GLU A 204 -6.25 -23.39 -70.51
N GLU A 205 -6.00 -24.17 -69.46
CA GLU A 205 -6.68 -25.42 -69.08
C GLU A 205 -5.57 -26.47 -68.88
N SER A 206 -5.87 -27.52 -68.12
CA SER A 206 -5.13 -28.80 -68.00
C SER A 206 -4.06 -28.83 -66.90
N GLU A 207 -4.30 -29.48 -65.77
CA GLU A 207 -4.30 -30.94 -65.53
C GLU A 207 -2.90 -31.56 -65.35
N ALA A 208 -2.88 -32.50 -64.40
CA ALA A 208 -1.98 -33.66 -64.30
C ALA A 208 -0.50 -33.37 -64.01
N VAL A 209 -0.04 -33.59 -62.77
CA VAL A 209 0.43 -34.90 -62.27
C VAL A 209 1.69 -35.38 -63.01
N ASP A 210 2.84 -35.18 -62.38
CA ASP A 210 3.85 -36.23 -62.16
C ASP A 210 4.87 -35.66 -61.14
N GLY A 211 5.20 -36.34 -60.04
CA GLY A 211 6.04 -37.54 -60.02
C GLY A 211 7.29 -37.19 -59.21
N VAL A 212 7.17 -37.11 -57.88
CA VAL A 212 7.65 -38.09 -56.88
C VAL A 212 9.15 -37.97 -56.55
N PRO A 213 9.52 -38.08 -55.25
CA PRO A 213 10.75 -37.55 -54.66
C PRO A 213 11.76 -38.65 -54.33
N MET A 214 13.02 -38.28 -54.09
CA MET A 214 14.07 -39.07 -53.42
C MET A 214 15.31 -38.17 -53.31
N GLU A 215 16.24 -38.22 -52.36
CA GLU A 215 16.47 -38.99 -51.14
C GLU A 215 17.83 -38.48 -50.59
N GLY A 216 18.08 -38.61 -49.30
CA GLY A 216 19.40 -38.37 -48.68
C GLY A 216 19.25 -38.21 -47.16
N ARG A 217 19.05 -39.28 -46.38
CA ARG A 217 20.04 -40.29 -45.92
C ARG A 217 21.20 -39.59 -45.18
N ALA A 218 21.54 -39.84 -43.92
CA ALA A 218 21.55 -41.06 -43.10
C ALA A 218 21.43 -40.65 -41.62
N ALA A 219 20.57 -41.25 -40.80
CA ALA A 219 20.74 -42.53 -40.08
C ALA A 219 21.91 -42.51 -39.05
N ALA A 220 21.56 -42.30 -37.78
CA ALA A 220 22.39 -42.59 -36.61
C ALA A 220 21.82 -43.82 -35.89
N GLU A 221 22.66 -44.85 -35.80
CA GLU A 221 22.78 -45.92 -34.81
C GLU A 221 21.54 -46.41 -34.02
N ASP A 222 21.04 -47.56 -34.47
CA ASP A 222 20.94 -48.84 -33.73
C ASP A 222 21.79 -48.88 -32.42
N LYS A 223 21.42 -49.42 -31.25
CA LYS A 223 20.24 -50.12 -30.69
C LYS A 223 20.59 -50.45 -29.20
N PRO A 224 19.88 -51.31 -28.45
CA PRO A 224 19.06 -50.82 -27.34
C PRO A 224 19.37 -51.45 -25.95
N GLN A 225 18.77 -50.80 -24.94
CA GLN A 225 18.08 -51.38 -23.76
C GLN A 225 18.83 -52.31 -22.80
N SER A 226 18.97 -51.85 -21.56
CA SER A 226 18.24 -52.37 -20.38
C SER A 226 18.20 -51.30 -19.29
#